data_AF-A0AAJ2BHZ0-F1
#
_entry.id   AF-A0AAJ2BHZ0-F1
#
_cell.length_a   1.000
_cell.length_b   1.000
_cell.length_c   1.000
_cell.angle_alpha   90.00
_cell.angle_beta   90.00
_cell.angle_gamma   90.00
#
_symmetry.space_group_name_H-M   'P 1'
#
loop_
_entity.id
_entity.type
_entity.pdbx_description
1 polymer ?
#
loop_
_entity_poly.entity_id
_entity_poly.type
_entity_poly.pdbx_seq_one_letter_code
_entity_poly.pdbx_strand_id
1 'polypeptide(L)'
;MTYKKQPLDSDHPLFTQTFAASTATKAPLAPTPAKPAGTFDGVTYYAFQSKPSLTLDINATPEYVGFAKTFDAKGPHYTAGSTLTELNLTGHYEGQLTRLDGHTRGATTGIDTLDSSIAKLTVSLTDLPTNEFHESDIITLDNFDSLQTFDGSKSTVGLSIDFLHGYNDGVQYTYASQSASLKSVTTGSGGDSVQVSTLTAPELESVAALANSRVKAITLDTGAGDDNIGVHIQQADVIVKAGAGNDDVALLFTKGVAAHNANLSGSFGHGAIVTLGAGNDTLDVLTSTLVNFDNSSTAAANRSLVANHVTVTDYNAKDDQIIFQQAFFKEEAVTTVADFTLKGATSLYDALQQVAQVTIDKVHAAVFHYGQDTYVYYDIGGGSTEIKSADSLIQLVGVHDLQDVASNVAAGEHGVGSWG
;
A
#
# COMPACT_ATOMS: atom_id res chain seq x y z
N MET A 1 -32.27 3.63 -2.14
CA MET A 1 -31.42 4.83 -2.30
C MET A 1 -30.82 4.79 -3.69
N THR A 2 -31.01 5.83 -4.50
CA THR A 2 -30.54 5.86 -5.89
C THR A 2 -29.17 6.50 -5.93
N TYR A 3 -28.15 5.72 -6.30
CA TYR A 3 -26.75 6.15 -6.38
C TYR A 3 -26.57 7.29 -7.39
N LYS A 4 -25.91 8.38 -6.98
CA LYS A 4 -25.45 9.44 -7.88
C LYS A 4 -23.98 9.20 -8.19
N LYS A 5 -23.65 9.07 -9.48
CA LYS A 5 -22.30 8.91 -10.00
C LYS A 5 -21.42 10.11 -9.57
N GLN A 6 -20.34 9.85 -8.84
CA GLN A 6 -19.38 10.82 -8.31
C GLN A 6 -18.08 10.83 -9.13
N PRO A 7 -17.18 11.82 -8.95
CA PRO A 7 -15.93 11.96 -9.71
C PRO A 7 -15.01 10.73 -9.69
N LEU A 8 -15.12 9.88 -8.67
CA LEU A 8 -14.37 8.62 -8.53
C LEU A 8 -15.01 7.42 -9.26
N ASP A 9 -16.16 7.59 -9.89
CA ASP A 9 -16.91 6.52 -10.60
C ASP A 9 -16.61 6.44 -12.09
N SER A 10 -15.44 6.90 -12.51
CA SER A 10 -14.99 6.68 -13.88
C SER A 10 -14.73 5.18 -14.09
N ASP A 11 -15.65 4.51 -14.79
CA ASP A 11 -15.55 3.11 -15.22
C ASP A 11 -14.52 2.88 -16.35
N HIS A 12 -13.66 3.87 -16.63
CA HIS A 12 -12.64 3.74 -17.67
C HIS A 12 -11.51 2.82 -17.18
N PRO A 13 -11.26 1.66 -17.83
CA PRO A 13 -10.03 0.92 -17.60
C PRO A 13 -8.84 1.77 -18.05
N LEU A 14 -7.89 2.01 -17.16
CA LEU A 14 -6.70 2.83 -17.44
C LEU A 14 -5.64 2.12 -18.30
N PHE A 15 -5.84 0.85 -18.65
CA PHE A 15 -4.95 0.12 -19.55
C PHE A 15 -5.73 -0.79 -20.50
N THR A 16 -5.83 -0.39 -21.76
CA THR A 16 -5.91 -1.32 -22.89
C THR A 16 -4.60 -1.21 -23.66
N GLN A 17 -3.51 -1.75 -23.10
CA GLN A 17 -2.31 -2.00 -23.90
C GLN A 17 -2.56 -3.25 -24.75
N THR A 18 -2.97 -3.01 -25.99
CA THR A 18 -2.76 -3.98 -27.07
C THR A 18 -1.28 -3.95 -27.42
N PHE A 19 -0.54 -4.95 -26.99
CA PHE A 19 0.78 -5.24 -27.55
C PHE A 19 0.60 -5.68 -29.01
N ALA A 20 0.96 -4.83 -29.98
CA ALA A 20 1.49 -5.26 -31.27
C ALA A 20 2.07 -4.10 -32.11
N ALA A 21 3.34 -4.30 -32.47
CA ALA A 21 4.06 -3.83 -33.66
C ALA A 21 4.58 -2.38 -33.74
N SER A 22 5.91 -2.35 -33.70
CA SER A 22 6.85 -1.26 -34.02
C SER A 22 6.48 -0.38 -35.21
N THR A 23 6.48 0.92 -34.99
CA THR A 23 7.16 1.85 -35.89
C THR A 23 8.03 2.75 -35.03
N ALA A 24 9.29 2.94 -35.42
CA ALA A 24 10.26 3.74 -34.70
C ALA A 24 9.80 5.20 -34.62
N THR A 25 9.00 5.52 -33.61
CA THR A 25 8.76 6.89 -33.17
C THR A 25 10.04 7.35 -32.49
N LYS A 26 10.66 8.35 -33.10
CA LYS A 26 11.77 9.13 -32.56
C LYS A 26 11.52 9.36 -31.06
N ALA A 27 12.43 8.89 -30.21
CA ALA A 27 12.32 9.08 -28.77
C ALA A 27 11.96 10.54 -28.48
N PRO A 28 10.94 10.82 -27.63
CA PRO A 28 10.63 12.16 -27.22
C PRO A 28 11.93 12.82 -26.73
N LEU A 29 12.20 14.05 -27.18
CA LEU A 29 13.30 14.84 -26.61
C LEU A 29 13.10 14.87 -25.09
N ALA A 30 14.14 14.49 -24.34
CA ALA A 30 14.10 14.56 -22.89
C ALA A 30 13.69 15.99 -22.47
N PRO A 31 12.65 16.16 -21.64
CA PRO A 31 12.18 17.48 -21.25
C PRO A 31 13.33 18.24 -20.58
N THR A 32 13.51 19.50 -20.96
CA THR A 32 14.55 20.35 -20.38
C THR A 32 14.19 20.68 -18.93
N PRO A 33 15.09 20.46 -17.95
CA PRO A 33 14.84 20.82 -16.56
C PRO A 33 14.46 22.30 -16.40
N ALA A 34 13.45 22.56 -15.57
CA ALA A 34 13.01 23.89 -15.22
C ALA A 34 14.09 24.59 -14.38
N LYS A 35 14.16 25.92 -14.51
CA LYS A 35 15.02 26.75 -13.65
C LYS A 35 14.20 27.30 -12.49
N PRO A 36 14.82 27.51 -11.31
CA PRO A 36 14.17 28.20 -10.20
C PRO A 36 13.63 29.55 -10.63
N ALA A 37 12.41 29.87 -10.19
CA ALA A 37 11.79 31.17 -10.39
C ALA A 37 12.19 32.18 -9.30
N GLY A 38 12.50 31.68 -8.09
CA GLY A 38 13.04 32.44 -6.98
C GLY A 38 12.88 31.70 -5.65
N THR A 39 13.31 32.34 -4.56
CA THR A 39 13.19 31.80 -3.20
C THR A 39 12.29 32.70 -2.38
N PHE A 40 11.39 32.12 -1.60
CA PHE A 40 10.51 32.84 -0.68
C PHE A 40 10.33 32.01 0.60
N ASP A 41 10.50 32.64 1.76
CA ASP A 41 10.44 31.98 3.08
C ASP A 41 11.28 30.68 3.20
N GLY A 42 12.46 30.68 2.59
CA GLY A 42 13.38 29.52 2.63
C GLY A 42 13.04 28.39 1.65
N VAL A 43 11.95 28.50 0.87
CA VAL A 43 11.55 27.52 -0.14
C VAL A 43 11.94 28.01 -1.54
N THR A 44 12.52 27.13 -2.36
CA THR A 44 12.84 27.44 -3.75
C THR A 44 11.67 27.08 -4.66
N TYR A 45 11.11 28.08 -5.34
CA TYR A 45 9.91 27.91 -6.15
C TYR A 45 10.21 27.72 -7.64
N TYR A 46 9.49 26.79 -8.27
CA TYR A 46 9.47 26.60 -9.72
C TYR A 46 8.10 27.02 -10.29
N ALA A 47 8.14 27.91 -11.29
CA ALA A 47 6.93 28.46 -11.90
C ALA A 47 6.55 27.70 -13.18
N PHE A 48 5.35 27.11 -13.21
CA PHE A 48 4.88 26.30 -14.36
C PHE A 48 4.12 27.12 -15.42
N GLN A 49 3.75 28.36 -15.12
CA GLN A 49 3.12 29.31 -16.04
C GLN A 49 1.86 28.74 -16.70
N SER A 50 1.87 28.55 -18.03
CA SER A 50 0.77 27.97 -18.80
C SER A 50 0.95 26.47 -19.07
N LYS A 51 2.09 25.88 -18.71
CA LYS A 51 2.36 24.46 -18.88
C LYS A 51 2.09 23.76 -17.55
N PRO A 52 1.09 22.89 -17.43
CA PRO A 52 0.77 22.22 -16.16
C PRO A 52 1.74 21.06 -15.88
N SER A 53 3.01 21.18 -16.27
CA SER A 53 4.04 20.18 -16.00
C SER A 53 5.39 20.81 -15.79
N LEU A 54 6.19 20.18 -14.93
CA LEU A 54 7.57 20.54 -14.64
C LEU A 54 8.47 19.30 -14.73
N THR A 55 9.72 19.55 -15.09
CA THR A 55 10.81 18.57 -14.97
C THR A 55 11.90 19.20 -14.14
N LEU A 56 12.33 18.53 -13.09
CA LEU A 56 13.44 18.95 -12.24
C LEU A 56 14.60 17.98 -12.41
N ASP A 57 15.80 18.53 -12.31
CA ASP A 57 17.04 17.79 -12.17
C ASP A 57 17.42 17.82 -10.70
N ILE A 58 17.38 16.68 -10.02
CA ILE A 58 17.61 16.61 -8.58
C ILE A 58 19.00 17.10 -8.20
N ASN A 59 20.00 16.87 -9.07
CA ASN A 59 21.38 17.31 -8.85
C ASN A 59 21.54 18.83 -8.89
N ALA A 60 20.53 19.56 -9.37
CA ALA A 60 20.47 21.01 -9.42
C ALA A 60 19.39 21.61 -8.51
N THR A 61 18.56 20.79 -7.85
CA THR A 61 17.52 21.27 -6.93
C THR A 61 18.07 21.50 -5.53
N PRO A 62 17.68 22.60 -4.86
CA PRO A 62 17.89 22.75 -3.43
C PRO A 62 17.10 21.72 -2.62
N GLU A 63 17.43 21.59 -1.33
CA GLU A 63 16.79 20.65 -0.41
C GLU A 63 15.27 20.85 -0.30
N TYR A 64 14.77 22.09 -0.35
CA TYR A 64 13.34 22.38 -0.21
C TYR A 64 12.76 23.11 -1.43
N VAL A 65 11.82 22.43 -2.11
CA VAL A 65 11.27 22.84 -3.39
C VAL A 65 9.75 22.99 -3.33
N GLY A 66 9.23 24.09 -3.85
CA GLY A 66 7.78 24.33 -4.02
C GLY A 66 7.39 24.73 -5.45
N PHE A 67 6.09 24.76 -5.73
CA PHE A 67 5.55 25.00 -7.07
C PHE A 67 4.55 26.15 -7.08
N ALA A 68 4.55 26.97 -8.14
CA ALA A 68 3.58 28.04 -8.29
C ALA A 68 3.21 28.25 -9.75
N LYS A 69 2.05 28.89 -10.02
CA LYS A 69 1.71 29.23 -11.41
C LYS A 69 2.64 30.30 -11.95
N THR A 70 2.84 31.37 -11.19
CA THR A 70 3.81 32.44 -11.49
C THR A 70 4.56 32.83 -10.24
N PHE A 71 5.69 33.50 -10.40
CA PHE A 71 6.50 34.00 -9.30
C PHE A 71 6.99 35.41 -9.66
N ASP A 72 6.93 36.34 -8.71
CA ASP A 72 7.48 37.68 -8.87
C ASP A 72 8.12 38.20 -7.57
N ALA A 73 8.44 39.50 -7.50
CA ALA A 73 9.09 40.11 -6.34
C ALA A 73 8.27 40.04 -5.03
N LYS A 74 6.97 39.71 -5.10
CA LYS A 74 6.11 39.50 -3.93
C LYS A 74 6.02 38.03 -3.51
N GLY A 75 6.66 37.13 -4.25
CA GLY A 75 6.66 35.69 -3.99
C GLY A 75 5.84 34.87 -5.00
N PRO A 76 5.44 33.65 -4.63
CA PRO A 76 4.66 32.76 -5.47
C PRO A 76 3.20 33.23 -5.63
N HIS A 77 2.63 33.00 -6.81
CA HIS A 77 1.24 33.32 -7.12
C HIS A 77 0.47 32.09 -7.59
N TYR A 78 -0.70 31.89 -6.98
CA TYR A 78 -1.59 30.77 -7.23
C TYR A 78 -2.94 31.32 -7.72
N THR A 79 -3.19 31.34 -9.02
CA THR A 79 -4.55 31.71 -9.48
C THR A 79 -5.52 30.58 -9.21
N ALA A 80 -6.81 30.87 -8.98
CA ALA A 80 -7.83 29.83 -8.82
C ALA A 80 -7.82 28.85 -10.01
N GLY A 81 -7.77 27.55 -9.74
CA GLY A 81 -7.71 26.51 -10.77
C GLY A 81 -6.34 26.33 -11.45
N SER A 82 -5.26 26.93 -10.92
CA SER A 82 -3.90 26.59 -11.35
C SER A 82 -3.56 25.20 -10.85
N THR A 83 -3.16 24.32 -11.77
CA THR A 83 -2.86 22.94 -11.41
C THR A 83 -1.58 22.49 -12.10
N LEU A 84 -0.58 22.12 -11.30
CA LEU A 84 0.57 21.37 -11.80
C LEU A 84 0.10 19.93 -11.91
N THR A 85 -0.17 19.41 -13.10
CA THR A 85 -0.69 18.04 -13.26
C THR A 85 0.38 16.98 -13.15
N GLU A 86 1.61 17.30 -13.56
CA GLU A 86 2.72 16.35 -13.65
C GLU A 86 4.03 16.97 -13.19
N LEU A 87 4.71 16.31 -12.27
CA LEU A 87 6.07 16.62 -11.86
C LEU A 87 6.97 15.45 -12.25
N ASN A 88 8.03 15.73 -12.98
CA ASN A 88 9.06 14.74 -13.32
C ASN A 88 10.35 15.08 -12.57
N LEU A 89 10.90 14.15 -11.82
CA LEU A 89 12.22 14.24 -11.21
C LEU A 89 13.18 13.35 -11.98
N THR A 90 14.31 13.90 -12.37
CA THR A 90 15.36 13.21 -13.11
C THR A 90 16.71 13.50 -12.49
N GLY A 91 17.70 12.63 -12.71
CA GLY A 91 19.07 12.88 -12.27
C GLY A 91 19.77 11.58 -11.90
N HIS A 92 20.90 11.72 -11.21
CA HIS A 92 21.63 10.62 -10.63
C HIS A 92 21.72 10.81 -9.12
N TYR A 93 21.73 9.71 -8.37
CA TYR A 93 21.75 9.76 -6.91
C TYR A 93 23.16 10.16 -6.39
N GLU A 94 23.20 11.08 -5.41
CA GLU A 94 24.43 11.58 -4.75
C GLU A 94 24.20 11.90 -3.26
N GLY A 95 23.29 11.19 -2.55
CA GLY A 95 23.03 11.45 -1.12
C GLY A 95 22.31 12.76 -0.82
N GLN A 96 21.51 13.25 -1.77
CA GLN A 96 20.80 14.52 -1.67
C GLN A 96 19.39 14.30 -1.12
N LEU A 97 19.04 14.99 -0.02
CA LEU A 97 17.67 15.07 0.45
C LEU A 97 16.91 16.10 -0.40
N THR A 98 15.79 15.67 -0.99
CA THR A 98 14.89 16.57 -1.71
C THR A 98 13.49 16.47 -1.10
N ARG A 99 13.09 17.54 -0.42
CA ARG A 99 11.74 17.74 0.11
C ARG A 99 10.90 18.47 -0.93
N LEU A 100 9.86 17.80 -1.41
CA LEU A 100 8.90 18.38 -2.34
C LEU A 100 7.69 18.88 -1.58
N ASP A 101 7.33 20.14 -1.81
CA ASP A 101 6.10 20.73 -1.32
C ASP A 101 5.06 20.79 -2.43
N GLY A 102 3.99 19.99 -2.32
CA GLY A 102 2.92 19.90 -3.30
C GLY A 102 2.03 21.15 -3.41
N HIS A 103 2.20 22.14 -2.52
CA HIS A 103 1.42 23.39 -2.45
C HIS A 103 1.11 23.98 -3.84
N THR A 104 -0.17 24.07 -4.21
CA THR A 104 -0.57 24.68 -5.49
C THR A 104 -1.88 25.45 -5.46
N ARG A 105 -2.63 25.45 -4.34
CA ARG A 105 -3.80 26.30 -4.12
C ARG A 105 -3.52 27.27 -2.97
N GLY A 106 -4.03 28.50 -3.09
CA GLY A 106 -3.63 29.69 -2.31
C GLY A 106 -3.95 29.71 -0.81
N ALA A 107 -3.63 28.63 -0.09
CA ALA A 107 -3.59 28.56 1.36
C ALA A 107 -2.20 28.97 1.89
N THR A 108 -2.17 29.45 3.13
CA THR A 108 -0.95 29.74 3.88
C THR A 108 -0.23 28.44 4.22
N THR A 109 1.10 28.41 4.13
CA THR A 109 1.96 27.32 4.62
C THR A 109 1.62 26.95 6.08
N GLY A 110 1.40 25.66 6.36
CA GLY A 110 1.27 25.14 7.73
C GLY A 110 -0.15 24.86 8.23
N ILE A 111 -1.04 24.36 7.38
CA ILE A 111 -2.37 23.89 7.77
C ILE A 111 -2.71 22.62 6.96
N ASP A 112 -3.38 21.67 7.61
CA ASP A 112 -3.90 20.41 7.07
C ASP A 112 -4.94 20.64 5.95
N THR A 113 -4.54 21.25 4.83
CA THR A 113 -5.44 21.60 3.73
C THR A 113 -5.12 20.84 2.46
N LEU A 114 -6.18 20.26 1.87
CA LEU A 114 -6.14 19.39 0.69
C LEU A 114 -5.92 20.18 -0.60
N ASP A 115 -4.75 20.80 -0.72
CA ASP A 115 -4.54 21.92 -1.64
C ASP A 115 -3.47 21.66 -2.70
N SER A 116 -2.81 20.50 -2.69
CA SER A 116 -2.01 20.07 -3.84
C SER A 116 -2.88 19.65 -5.02
N SER A 117 -2.36 19.95 -6.21
CA SER A 117 -2.97 19.69 -7.49
C SER A 117 -2.12 18.74 -8.36
N ILE A 118 -0.99 18.25 -7.82
CA ILE A 118 -0.11 17.31 -8.49
C ILE A 118 -0.82 15.97 -8.57
N ALA A 119 -1.21 15.58 -9.78
CA ALA A 119 -1.88 14.30 -10.02
C ALA A 119 -0.88 13.17 -10.27
N LYS A 120 0.26 13.46 -10.90
CA LYS A 120 1.31 12.49 -11.21
C LYS A 120 2.70 12.99 -10.79
N LEU A 121 3.42 12.17 -10.05
CA LEU A 121 4.85 12.33 -9.78
C LEU A 121 5.59 11.19 -10.49
N THR A 122 6.44 11.53 -11.46
CA THR A 122 7.35 10.58 -12.11
C THR A 122 8.74 10.79 -11.53
N VAL A 123 9.38 9.73 -11.06
CA VAL A 123 10.75 9.74 -10.55
C VAL A 123 11.60 8.84 -11.44
N SER A 124 12.75 9.33 -11.89
CA SER A 124 13.64 8.61 -12.78
C SER A 124 15.08 8.90 -12.38
N LEU A 125 15.53 8.20 -11.34
CA LEU A 125 16.84 8.38 -10.75
C LEU A 125 17.77 7.24 -11.15
N THR A 126 18.98 7.60 -11.56
CA THR A 126 20.01 6.65 -11.96
C THR A 126 21.04 6.48 -10.87
N ASP A 127 21.53 5.24 -10.72
CA ASP A 127 22.59 5.00 -9.76
C ASP A 127 23.97 5.35 -10.35
N LEU A 128 24.89 5.75 -9.47
CA LEU A 128 26.31 5.81 -9.78
C LEU A 128 27.01 4.62 -9.11
N PRO A 129 28.03 4.00 -9.73
CA PRO A 129 28.70 2.80 -9.20
C PRO A 129 29.33 2.92 -7.79
N THR A 130 29.26 4.09 -7.16
CA THR A 130 29.87 4.41 -5.87
C THR A 130 28.86 4.60 -4.73
N ASN A 131 27.56 4.49 -5.00
CA ASN A 131 26.55 4.73 -3.99
C ASN A 131 26.20 3.44 -3.24
N GLU A 132 26.03 3.56 -1.93
CA GLU A 132 25.41 2.55 -1.08
C GLU A 132 23.99 3.05 -0.77
N PHE A 133 23.00 2.15 -0.77
CA PHE A 133 21.64 2.50 -0.36
C PHE A 133 21.61 2.90 1.12
N HIS A 134 20.97 4.02 1.46
CA HIS A 134 20.67 4.40 2.84
C HIS A 134 19.18 4.67 3.01
N GLU A 135 18.53 4.05 4.01
CA GLU A 135 17.11 4.30 4.36
C GLU A 135 16.78 5.78 4.62
N SER A 136 17.81 6.60 4.90
CA SER A 136 17.72 8.06 5.10
C SER A 136 17.60 8.85 3.79
N ASP A 137 17.67 8.20 2.62
CA ASP A 137 17.65 8.80 1.29
C ASP A 137 16.22 9.07 0.81
N ILE A 138 15.54 10.02 1.45
CA ILE A 138 14.10 10.19 1.33
C ILE A 138 13.77 11.30 0.32
N ILE A 139 12.96 10.97 -0.69
CA ILE A 139 12.13 11.99 -1.36
C ILE A 139 10.92 12.21 -0.44
N THR A 140 11.00 13.21 0.42
CA THR A 140 9.89 13.51 1.34
C THR A 140 8.82 14.27 0.60
N LEU A 141 7.60 13.76 0.66
CA LEU A 141 6.43 14.35 0.04
C LEU A 141 5.60 15.06 1.10
N ASP A 142 5.50 16.38 1.00
CA ASP A 142 4.62 17.16 1.86
C ASP A 142 3.48 17.78 1.08
N ASN A 143 2.29 17.76 1.70
CA ASN A 143 1.08 18.35 1.15
C ASN A 143 0.74 17.78 -0.23
N PHE A 144 0.68 16.46 -0.42
CA PHE A 144 0.41 15.78 -1.69
C PHE A 144 -1.02 15.19 -1.80
N ASP A 145 -2.01 15.89 -1.25
CA ASP A 145 -3.38 15.39 -1.02
C ASP A 145 -4.13 14.87 -2.26
N SER A 146 -3.78 15.37 -3.46
CA SER A 146 -4.40 14.98 -4.73
C SER A 146 -3.52 14.11 -5.63
N LEU A 147 -2.35 13.66 -5.15
CA LEU A 147 -1.51 12.72 -5.87
C LEU A 147 -2.27 11.43 -6.19
N GLN A 148 -2.30 11.07 -7.46
CA GLN A 148 -3.00 9.87 -7.92
C GLN A 148 -2.02 8.75 -8.25
N THR A 149 -0.85 9.13 -8.76
CA THR A 149 0.15 8.20 -9.26
C THR A 149 1.56 8.66 -8.90
N PHE A 150 2.30 7.77 -8.24
CA PHE A 150 3.75 7.81 -8.17
C PHE A 150 4.32 6.79 -9.15
N ASP A 151 5.23 7.22 -10.03
CA ASP A 151 5.80 6.42 -11.11
C ASP A 151 7.34 6.53 -11.09
N GLY A 152 7.95 5.68 -10.29
CA GLY A 152 9.38 5.46 -10.16
C GLY A 152 9.93 4.34 -11.06
N SER A 153 9.14 3.83 -12.01
CA SER A 153 9.45 2.63 -12.83
C SER A 153 10.74 2.67 -13.65
N LYS A 154 11.34 3.86 -13.79
CA LYS A 154 12.61 4.06 -14.50
C LYS A 154 13.79 4.31 -13.57
N SER A 155 13.55 4.34 -12.27
CA SER A 155 14.62 4.45 -11.29
C SER A 155 15.37 3.14 -11.20
N THR A 156 16.69 3.25 -11.08
CA THR A 156 17.60 2.10 -10.89
C THR A 156 18.27 2.13 -9.52
N VAL A 157 18.08 3.24 -8.78
CA VAL A 157 18.41 3.37 -7.35
C VAL A 157 17.23 2.92 -6.53
N GLY A 158 17.49 2.46 -5.31
CA GLY A 158 16.44 2.28 -4.31
C GLY A 158 15.77 3.60 -3.94
N LEU A 159 14.45 3.61 -3.87
CA LEU A 159 13.62 4.75 -3.53
C LEU A 159 13.01 4.53 -2.14
N SER A 160 13.24 5.47 -1.22
CA SER A 160 12.54 5.51 0.08
C SER A 160 11.39 6.51 0.00
N ILE A 161 10.15 6.00 -0.09
CA ILE A 161 8.93 6.78 -0.30
C ILE A 161 7.89 6.47 0.78
N ASP A 162 7.56 7.48 1.57
CA ASP A 162 6.56 7.38 2.63
C ASP A 162 5.28 8.15 2.26
N PHE A 163 4.19 7.41 2.05
CA PHE A 163 2.84 7.95 1.87
C PHE A 163 1.99 7.85 3.16
N LEU A 164 2.62 7.71 4.32
CA LEU A 164 1.99 7.83 5.63
C LEU A 164 2.17 9.24 6.21
N HIS A 165 1.12 9.72 6.85
CA HIS A 165 1.11 10.97 7.61
C HIS A 165 0.72 10.70 9.06
N GLY A 166 1.24 11.47 10.02
CA GLY A 166 0.77 11.39 11.41
C GLY A 166 -0.57 12.12 11.56
N TYR A 167 -1.66 11.42 11.85
CA TYR A 167 -3.00 12.04 11.98
C TYR A 167 -3.27 12.67 13.36
N ASN A 168 -2.53 12.29 14.41
CA ASN A 168 -2.61 12.88 15.76
C ASN A 168 -1.28 12.72 16.51
N ASP A 169 -0.82 13.78 17.19
CA ASP A 169 0.27 13.70 18.16
C ASP A 169 -0.21 12.99 19.45
N GLY A 170 0.37 11.83 19.79
CA GLY A 170 0.08 11.11 21.04
C GLY A 170 0.50 9.64 21.10
N VAL A 171 0.18 8.96 22.21
CA VAL A 171 0.50 7.53 22.48
C VAL A 171 -0.25 6.56 21.56
N GLN A 172 -1.26 7.04 20.83
CA GLN A 172 -1.95 6.30 19.78
C GLN A 172 -1.69 6.98 18.44
N TYR A 173 -0.50 6.74 17.89
CA TYR A 173 -0.15 7.18 16.53
C TYR A 173 -1.19 6.58 15.57
N THR A 174 -1.99 7.45 14.97
CA THR A 174 -2.97 7.05 13.96
C THR A 174 -2.36 7.44 12.62
N TYR A 175 -2.07 6.48 11.75
CA TYR A 175 -1.53 6.77 10.43
C TYR A 175 -2.65 7.22 9.50
N ALA A 176 -2.36 8.29 8.78
CA ALA A 176 -3.15 8.93 7.74
C ALA A 176 -2.50 8.67 6.38
N SER A 177 -3.25 8.80 5.30
CA SER A 177 -2.69 8.75 3.95
C SER A 177 -2.16 10.15 3.57
N GLN A 178 -0.93 10.23 3.07
CA GLN A 178 -0.38 11.47 2.49
C GLN A 178 -1.14 11.93 1.24
N SER A 179 -2.00 11.08 0.68
CA SER A 179 -2.82 11.46 -0.46
C SER A 179 -4.17 10.77 -0.52
N ALA A 180 -5.23 11.56 -0.39
CA ALA A 180 -6.61 11.11 -0.49
C ALA A 180 -7.00 10.56 -1.88
N SER A 181 -6.20 10.85 -2.91
CA SER A 181 -6.48 10.42 -4.28
C SER A 181 -5.55 9.33 -4.80
N LEU A 182 -4.67 8.77 -3.96
CA LEU A 182 -3.67 7.79 -4.38
C LEU A 182 -4.33 6.54 -4.94
N LYS A 183 -3.87 6.13 -6.13
CA LYS A 183 -4.36 4.93 -6.83
C LYS A 183 -3.23 3.95 -7.10
N SER A 184 -2.05 4.46 -7.41
CA SER A 184 -0.93 3.62 -7.81
C SER A 184 0.41 4.17 -7.35
N VAL A 185 1.25 3.28 -6.85
CA VAL A 185 2.68 3.51 -6.60
C VAL A 185 3.43 2.45 -7.37
N THR A 186 4.35 2.88 -8.23
CA THR A 186 5.26 1.98 -8.93
C THR A 186 6.68 2.44 -8.67
N THR A 187 7.58 1.54 -8.29
CA THR A 187 9.00 1.84 -8.10
C THR A 187 9.86 1.05 -9.10
N GLY A 188 11.17 1.02 -8.86
CA GLY A 188 12.18 0.81 -9.89
C GLY A 188 12.77 -0.59 -9.89
N SER A 189 14.08 -0.67 -10.12
CA SER A 189 14.84 -1.92 -10.01
C SER A 189 15.90 -1.89 -8.90
N GLY A 190 15.78 -0.94 -7.96
CA GLY A 190 16.64 -0.87 -6.77
C GLY A 190 15.89 -1.39 -5.57
N GLY A 191 16.58 -1.69 -4.46
CA GLY A 191 15.90 -2.05 -3.21
C GLY A 191 15.10 -0.86 -2.68
N ASP A 192 13.78 -0.90 -2.85
CA ASP A 192 12.86 0.19 -2.57
C ASP A 192 12.24 0.04 -1.18
N SER A 193 11.99 1.15 -0.49
CA SER A 193 11.23 1.17 0.77
C SER A 193 9.97 2.01 0.56
N VAL A 194 8.81 1.37 0.54
CA VAL A 194 7.54 2.01 0.22
C VAL A 194 6.54 1.80 1.35
N GLN A 195 6.00 2.90 1.88
CA GLN A 195 4.93 2.85 2.87
C GLN A 195 3.68 3.54 2.32
N VAL A 196 2.52 2.89 2.42
CA VAL A 196 1.23 3.43 1.95
C VAL A 196 0.11 3.19 2.95
N SER A 197 -0.87 4.08 2.93
CA SER A 197 -2.15 3.87 3.60
C SER A 197 -3.31 4.18 2.68
N THR A 198 -4.33 3.32 2.72
CA THR A 198 -5.67 3.74 2.28
C THR A 198 -6.25 4.75 3.27
N LEU A 199 -7.16 5.62 2.80
CA LEU A 199 -7.74 6.67 3.63
C LEU A 199 -8.41 6.11 4.89
N THR A 200 -8.19 6.76 6.03
CA THR A 200 -8.98 6.57 7.25
C THR A 200 -10.41 7.09 7.03
N ALA A 201 -11.38 6.63 7.83
CA ALA A 201 -12.73 7.19 7.80
C ALA A 201 -12.78 8.69 8.18
N PRO A 202 -12.07 9.16 9.24
CA PRO A 202 -12.04 10.58 9.58
C PRO A 202 -11.45 11.49 8.49
N GLU A 203 -10.39 11.06 7.78
CA GLU A 203 -9.85 11.82 6.64
C GLU A 203 -10.86 11.93 5.50
N LEU A 204 -11.54 10.83 5.18
CA LEU A 204 -12.55 10.83 4.13
C LEU A 204 -13.72 11.78 4.45
N GLU A 205 -14.11 11.85 5.72
CA GLU A 205 -15.17 12.73 6.21
C GLU A 205 -14.75 14.20 6.32
N SER A 206 -13.46 14.49 6.54
CA SER A 206 -12.93 15.85 6.57
C SER A 206 -12.89 16.49 5.17
N VAL A 207 -12.78 15.67 4.12
CA VAL A 207 -12.80 16.14 2.73
C VAL A 207 -14.25 16.24 2.22
N ALA A 208 -14.85 17.42 2.23
CA ALA A 208 -16.23 17.62 1.78
C ALA A 208 -16.52 17.09 0.35
N ALA A 209 -15.52 17.11 -0.55
CA ALA A 209 -15.63 16.57 -1.90
C ALA A 209 -15.61 15.03 -1.98
N LEU A 210 -15.06 14.37 -0.95
CA LEU A 210 -14.98 12.90 -0.85
C LEU A 210 -15.96 12.34 0.17
N ALA A 211 -16.64 13.17 0.96
CA ALA A 211 -17.65 12.73 1.91
C ALA A 211 -18.71 11.84 1.23
N ASN A 212 -18.90 10.63 1.78
CA ASN A 212 -19.75 9.55 1.22
C ASN A 212 -19.25 8.90 -0.09
N SER A 213 -18.00 9.13 -0.47
CA SER A 213 -17.36 8.39 -1.56
C SER A 213 -16.79 7.07 -1.07
N ARG A 214 -16.75 6.08 -1.95
CA ARG A 214 -16.05 4.83 -1.66
C ARG A 214 -14.54 5.03 -1.83
N VAL A 215 -13.74 4.56 -0.88
CA VAL A 215 -12.29 4.52 -1.03
C VAL A 215 -11.93 3.49 -2.10
N LYS A 216 -11.02 3.86 -3.00
CA LYS A 216 -10.56 2.98 -4.09
C LYS A 216 -9.37 2.16 -3.61
N ALA A 217 -9.18 1.00 -4.23
CA ALA A 217 -8.01 0.20 -3.99
C ALA A 217 -6.75 0.92 -4.46
N ILE A 218 -5.64 0.69 -3.76
CA ILE A 218 -4.30 1.13 -4.15
C ILE A 218 -3.57 -0.06 -4.78
N THR A 219 -2.82 0.19 -5.86
CA THR A 219 -1.90 -0.80 -6.45
C THR A 219 -0.46 -0.39 -6.21
N LEU A 220 0.33 -1.30 -5.66
CA LEU A 220 1.78 -1.18 -5.43
C LEU A 220 2.48 -2.17 -6.35
N ASP A 221 3.54 -1.72 -7.02
CA ASP A 221 4.34 -2.51 -7.96
C ASP A 221 5.81 -2.07 -7.81
N THR A 222 6.59 -2.77 -6.97
CA THR A 222 7.93 -2.27 -6.59
C THR A 222 9.05 -2.70 -7.52
N GLY A 223 8.85 -3.79 -8.26
CA GLY A 223 9.68 -4.11 -9.42
C GLY A 223 10.72 -5.16 -9.11
N ALA A 224 12.00 -4.82 -9.08
CA ALA A 224 13.03 -5.78 -8.70
C ALA A 224 13.99 -5.12 -7.71
N GLY A 225 14.56 -5.88 -6.80
CA GLY A 225 15.27 -5.33 -5.65
C GLY A 225 14.89 -6.12 -4.41
N ASP A 226 15.65 -5.97 -3.33
CA ASP A 226 15.20 -6.45 -2.02
C ASP A 226 14.33 -5.31 -1.43
N ASP A 227 13.01 -5.40 -1.59
CA ASP A 227 12.08 -4.32 -1.27
C ASP A 227 11.48 -4.43 0.15
N ASN A 228 11.18 -3.30 0.77
CA ASN A 228 10.45 -3.22 2.04
C ASN A 228 9.13 -2.46 1.84
N ILE A 229 8.01 -3.16 2.02
CA ILE A 229 6.68 -2.70 1.61
C ILE A 229 5.75 -2.70 2.83
N GLY A 230 5.47 -1.50 3.35
CA GLY A 230 4.49 -1.30 4.42
C GLY A 230 3.12 -0.87 3.89
N VAL A 231 2.07 -1.61 4.20
CA VAL A 231 0.71 -1.31 3.75
C VAL A 231 -0.27 -1.23 4.91
N HIS A 232 -0.89 -0.06 5.07
CA HIS A 232 -1.99 0.15 6.02
C HIS A 232 -3.36 0.18 5.31
N ILE A 233 -4.12 -0.88 5.55
CA ILE A 233 -5.43 -1.18 4.95
C ILE A 233 -6.51 -0.75 5.95
N GLN A 234 -7.27 0.30 5.59
CA GLN A 234 -8.20 0.99 6.48
C GLN A 234 -9.64 0.99 5.96
N GLN A 235 -9.84 1.33 4.68
CA GLN A 235 -11.20 1.46 4.11
C GLN A 235 -11.36 0.84 2.71
N ALA A 236 -10.30 0.29 2.13
CA ALA A 236 -10.34 -0.38 0.83
C ALA A 236 -9.21 -1.42 0.73
N ASP A 237 -9.36 -2.35 -0.22
CA ASP A 237 -8.35 -3.37 -0.52
C ASP A 237 -7.06 -2.75 -1.09
N VAL A 238 -5.95 -3.48 -0.96
CA VAL A 238 -4.68 -3.13 -1.63
C VAL A 238 -4.19 -4.30 -2.47
N ILE A 239 -3.57 -3.98 -3.61
CA ILE A 239 -2.89 -4.94 -4.47
C ILE A 239 -1.40 -4.65 -4.38
N VAL A 240 -0.60 -5.62 -3.96
CA VAL A 240 0.86 -5.53 -3.84
C VAL A 240 1.49 -6.49 -4.84
N LYS A 241 2.47 -6.00 -5.59
CA LYS A 241 3.40 -6.81 -6.37
C LYS A 241 4.81 -6.40 -5.98
N ALA A 242 5.51 -7.27 -5.26
CA ALA A 242 6.84 -6.96 -4.77
C ALA A 242 7.87 -7.15 -5.91
N GLY A 243 7.95 -8.37 -6.45
CA GLY A 243 8.46 -8.60 -7.80
C GLY A 243 9.62 -9.58 -7.84
N ALA A 244 10.87 -9.14 -7.88
CA ALA A 244 11.99 -10.09 -7.85
C ALA A 244 13.11 -9.59 -6.95
N GLY A 245 13.54 -10.45 -6.04
CA GLY A 245 14.45 -10.13 -4.93
C GLY A 245 13.89 -10.73 -3.65
N ASN A 246 14.50 -10.44 -2.51
CA ASN A 246 13.97 -10.90 -1.22
C ASN A 246 13.16 -9.77 -0.59
N ASP A 247 11.85 -9.85 -0.75
CA ASP A 247 10.95 -8.76 -0.40
C ASP A 247 10.30 -8.97 0.97
N ASP A 248 10.10 -7.88 1.72
CA ASP A 248 9.34 -7.85 2.97
C ASP A 248 8.02 -7.07 2.75
N VAL A 249 6.90 -7.77 2.85
CA VAL A 249 5.55 -7.19 2.74
C VAL A 249 4.87 -7.21 4.10
N ALA A 250 4.78 -6.05 4.73
CA ALA A 250 4.10 -5.86 6.01
C ALA A 250 2.68 -5.29 5.82
N LEU A 251 1.68 -6.03 6.29
CA LEU A 251 0.26 -5.68 6.19
C LEU A 251 -0.33 -5.33 7.56
N LEU A 252 -0.87 -4.13 7.67
CA LEU A 252 -1.60 -3.62 8.83
C LEU A 252 -3.07 -3.37 8.46
N PHE A 253 -4.00 -3.87 9.26
CA PHE A 253 -5.43 -3.77 9.02
C PHE A 253 -6.11 -2.96 10.13
N THR A 254 -6.98 -2.02 9.75
CA THR A 254 -7.82 -1.27 10.67
C THR A 254 -9.27 -1.44 10.29
N LYS A 255 -10.14 -1.71 11.26
CA LYS A 255 -11.57 -1.95 11.01
C LYS A 255 -12.19 -0.85 10.13
N GLY A 256 -12.82 -1.27 9.05
CA GLY A 256 -13.46 -0.39 8.09
C GLY A 256 -14.80 0.16 8.60
N VAL A 257 -15.24 1.28 8.03
CA VAL A 257 -16.57 1.84 8.27
C VAL A 257 -17.49 1.44 7.12
N ALA A 258 -18.63 0.85 7.47
CA ALA A 258 -19.59 0.31 6.51
C ALA A 258 -20.00 1.27 5.38
N ALA A 259 -20.19 2.55 5.71
CA ALA A 259 -20.60 3.58 4.75
C ALA A 259 -19.55 3.86 3.66
N HIS A 260 -18.28 3.60 3.95
CA HIS A 260 -17.13 3.97 3.11
C HIS A 260 -16.51 2.77 2.40
N ASN A 261 -16.73 1.56 2.94
CA ASN A 261 -16.09 0.32 2.53
C ASN A 261 -17.05 -0.73 1.90
N ALA A 262 -18.38 -0.59 2.05
CA ALA A 262 -19.29 -1.58 1.45
C ALA A 262 -19.16 -1.63 -0.08
N ASN A 263 -18.84 -2.81 -0.62
CA ASN A 263 -19.04 -3.07 -2.04
C ASN A 263 -20.55 -3.13 -2.36
N LEU A 264 -20.93 -3.07 -3.65
CA LEU A 264 -22.33 -3.13 -4.09
C LEU A 264 -23.07 -4.40 -3.64
N SER A 265 -22.33 -5.42 -3.18
CA SER A 265 -22.85 -6.69 -2.67
C SER A 265 -23.00 -6.71 -1.13
N GLY A 266 -22.77 -5.58 -0.45
CA GLY A 266 -22.93 -5.43 1.00
C GLY A 266 -21.81 -6.06 1.84
N SER A 267 -20.69 -6.45 1.22
CA SER A 267 -19.49 -6.90 1.94
C SER A 267 -18.53 -5.73 2.16
N PHE A 268 -17.89 -5.70 3.33
CA PHE A 268 -16.86 -4.71 3.66
C PHE A 268 -15.51 -5.23 3.13
N GLY A 269 -15.01 -4.63 2.04
CA GLY A 269 -13.76 -5.06 1.39
C GLY A 269 -12.56 -4.64 2.21
N HIS A 270 -11.84 -5.59 2.78
CA HIS A 270 -10.76 -5.30 3.72
C HIS A 270 -9.67 -6.35 3.62
N GLY A 271 -9.35 -6.73 2.38
CA GLY A 271 -8.35 -7.74 2.07
C GLY A 271 -7.12 -7.13 1.40
N ALA A 272 -6.18 -8.01 1.08
CA ALA A 272 -5.05 -7.69 0.22
C ALA A 272 -4.90 -8.78 -0.84
N ILE A 273 -4.43 -8.41 -2.03
CA ILE A 273 -3.93 -9.35 -3.02
C ILE A 273 -2.43 -9.10 -3.14
N VAL A 274 -1.61 -10.09 -2.83
CA VAL A 274 -0.16 -10.01 -2.79
C VAL A 274 0.41 -10.97 -3.83
N THR A 275 1.29 -10.46 -4.67
CA THR A 275 2.19 -11.21 -5.53
C THR A 275 3.60 -10.97 -4.99
N LEU A 276 4.20 -11.99 -4.37
CA LEU A 276 5.52 -11.86 -3.76
C LEU A 276 6.59 -11.86 -4.86
N GLY A 277 6.48 -12.82 -5.78
CA GLY A 277 7.34 -12.91 -6.94
C GLY A 277 8.47 -13.90 -6.74
N ALA A 278 9.68 -13.55 -7.16
CA ALA A 278 10.81 -14.48 -7.16
C ALA A 278 11.88 -14.07 -6.14
N GLY A 279 12.03 -14.87 -5.10
CA GLY A 279 13.12 -14.79 -4.12
C GLY A 279 12.69 -15.45 -2.82
N ASN A 280 13.36 -15.11 -1.72
CA ASN A 280 12.96 -15.56 -0.39
C ASN A 280 12.14 -14.47 0.29
N ASP A 281 10.84 -14.46 0.05
CA ASP A 281 9.98 -13.34 0.43
C ASP A 281 9.36 -13.54 1.81
N THR A 282 9.03 -12.45 2.48
CA THR A 282 8.34 -12.45 3.78
C THR A 282 7.02 -11.70 3.68
N LEU A 283 5.93 -12.33 4.12
CA LEU A 283 4.65 -11.69 4.34
C LEU A 283 4.40 -11.57 5.85
N ASP A 284 4.52 -10.37 6.42
CA ASP A 284 4.17 -10.09 7.81
C ASP A 284 2.75 -9.52 7.92
N VAL A 285 1.87 -10.24 8.62
CA VAL A 285 0.52 -9.83 8.94
C VAL A 285 0.52 -9.27 10.36
N LEU A 286 0.76 -7.96 10.47
CA LEU A 286 0.99 -7.26 11.74
C LEU A 286 -0.26 -7.21 12.64
N THR A 287 -1.45 -7.33 12.05
CA THR A 287 -2.73 -7.36 12.77
C THR A 287 -3.73 -8.29 12.08
N SER A 288 -4.80 -8.62 12.79
CA SER A 288 -5.97 -9.36 12.32
C SER A 288 -6.43 -8.98 10.91
N THR A 289 -6.52 -9.93 9.98
CA THR A 289 -7.11 -9.66 8.66
C THR A 289 -8.64 -9.61 8.73
N LEU A 290 -9.26 -10.34 9.66
CA LEU A 290 -10.71 -10.52 9.75
C LEU A 290 -11.44 -9.38 10.51
N VAL A 291 -10.90 -8.16 10.56
CA VAL A 291 -11.43 -7.04 11.38
C VAL A 291 -12.89 -6.66 11.10
N ASN A 292 -13.42 -6.95 9.90
CA ASN A 292 -14.84 -6.76 9.57
C ASN A 292 -15.63 -8.07 9.43
N PHE A 293 -15.18 -9.16 10.06
CA PHE A 293 -15.87 -10.45 10.03
C PHE A 293 -17.31 -10.32 10.55
N ASP A 294 -18.26 -10.81 9.74
CA ASP A 294 -19.70 -10.76 10.02
C ASP A 294 -20.25 -12.18 10.12
N ASN A 295 -20.50 -12.63 11.34
CA ASN A 295 -21.05 -13.96 11.64
C ASN A 295 -22.57 -13.96 11.85
N SER A 296 -23.28 -12.90 11.44
CA SER A 296 -24.75 -12.79 11.59
C SER A 296 -25.54 -13.91 10.90
N SER A 297 -24.94 -14.55 9.88
CA SER A 297 -25.43 -15.76 9.23
C SER A 297 -24.30 -16.47 8.50
N THR A 298 -24.45 -17.77 8.19
CA THR A 298 -23.49 -18.52 7.36
C THR A 298 -23.19 -17.84 6.01
N ALA A 299 -24.19 -17.24 5.37
CA ALA A 299 -23.98 -16.55 4.10
C ALA A 299 -23.21 -15.23 4.27
N ALA A 300 -23.43 -14.51 5.37
CA ALA A 300 -22.67 -13.30 5.69
C ALA A 300 -21.22 -13.63 6.08
N ALA A 301 -21.02 -14.70 6.85
CA ALA A 301 -19.71 -15.18 7.24
C ALA A 301 -18.87 -15.55 6.01
N ASN A 302 -19.42 -16.33 5.08
CA ASN A 302 -18.69 -16.66 3.85
C ASN A 302 -18.33 -15.43 3.00
N ARG A 303 -19.24 -14.46 2.86
CA ARG A 303 -18.95 -13.22 2.12
C ARG A 303 -17.90 -12.36 2.81
N SER A 304 -17.91 -12.31 4.14
CA SER A 304 -16.91 -11.54 4.90
C SER A 304 -15.54 -12.23 4.86
N LEU A 305 -15.45 -13.55 4.99
CA LEU A 305 -14.18 -14.28 4.84
C LEU A 305 -13.51 -14.00 3.49
N VAL A 306 -14.26 -14.09 2.39
CA VAL A 306 -13.73 -13.82 1.04
C VAL A 306 -13.34 -12.35 0.85
N ALA A 307 -14.01 -11.42 1.55
CA ALA A 307 -13.72 -10.00 1.42
C ALA A 307 -12.61 -9.49 2.36
N ASN A 308 -12.21 -10.27 3.38
CA ASN A 308 -11.29 -9.83 4.44
C ASN A 308 -10.03 -10.71 4.54
N HIS A 309 -9.92 -11.79 3.77
CA HIS A 309 -8.67 -12.55 3.73
C HIS A 309 -7.57 -11.81 2.96
N VAL A 310 -6.33 -12.19 3.19
CA VAL A 310 -5.22 -11.90 2.28
C VAL A 310 -5.16 -13.00 1.24
N THR A 311 -5.00 -12.65 -0.03
CA THR A 311 -4.74 -13.60 -1.11
C THR A 311 -3.30 -13.48 -1.57
N VAL A 312 -2.54 -14.57 -1.55
CA VAL A 312 -1.18 -14.65 -2.10
C VAL A 312 -1.23 -15.47 -3.39
N THR A 313 -0.81 -14.88 -4.50
CA THR A 313 -1.07 -15.43 -5.84
C THR A 313 -0.02 -16.43 -6.33
N ASP A 314 1.17 -16.41 -5.76
CA ASP A 314 2.36 -17.11 -6.26
C ASP A 314 3.25 -17.65 -5.13
N TYR A 315 2.67 -17.87 -3.95
CA TYR A 315 3.38 -18.39 -2.78
C TYR A 315 4.24 -19.61 -3.11
N ASN A 316 5.49 -19.59 -2.68
CA ASN A 316 6.45 -20.66 -2.83
C ASN A 316 6.89 -21.15 -1.45
N ALA A 317 6.32 -22.28 -1.00
CA ALA A 317 6.58 -22.87 0.30
C ALA A 317 8.03 -23.32 0.56
N LYS A 318 8.98 -23.14 -0.37
CA LYS A 318 10.40 -23.39 -0.14
C LYS A 318 11.17 -22.16 0.28
N ASP A 319 10.71 -21.00 -0.19
CA ASP A 319 11.46 -19.75 -0.16
C ASP A 319 10.69 -18.68 0.66
N ASP A 320 9.36 -18.70 0.60
CA ASP A 320 8.49 -17.68 1.18
C ASP A 320 8.04 -17.99 2.61
N GLN A 321 8.01 -16.95 3.45
CA GLN A 321 7.61 -17.03 4.85
C GLN A 321 6.35 -16.21 5.14
N ILE A 322 5.56 -16.68 6.09
CA ILE A 322 4.39 -15.97 6.62
C ILE A 322 4.61 -15.76 8.11
N ILE A 323 4.53 -14.51 8.55
CA ILE A 323 4.68 -14.13 9.96
C ILE A 323 3.37 -13.50 10.40
N PHE A 324 2.78 -13.96 11.51
CA PHE A 324 1.63 -13.30 12.12
C PHE A 324 2.06 -12.51 13.35
N GLN A 325 1.73 -11.22 13.42
CA GLN A 325 1.91 -10.37 14.61
C GLN A 325 3.32 -10.41 15.19
N GLN A 326 4.34 -10.40 14.32
CA GLN A 326 5.74 -10.50 14.73
C GLN A 326 6.02 -11.74 15.61
N ALA A 327 5.28 -12.83 15.37
CA ALA A 327 5.42 -14.07 16.10
C ALA A 327 6.79 -14.72 15.87
N PHE A 328 7.24 -15.46 16.87
CA PHE A 328 8.41 -16.33 16.70
C PHE A 328 8.01 -17.65 16.05
N PHE A 329 8.93 -18.23 15.28
CA PHE A 329 8.78 -19.60 14.81
C PHE A 329 8.77 -20.59 15.98
N LYS A 330 7.72 -21.40 16.07
CA LYS A 330 7.57 -22.54 16.98
C LYS A 330 6.82 -23.63 16.24
N GLU A 331 7.43 -24.81 16.10
CA GLU A 331 6.84 -25.93 15.35
C GLU A 331 5.47 -26.32 15.92
N GLU A 332 5.32 -26.32 17.25
CA GLU A 332 4.05 -26.65 17.90
C GLU A 332 2.95 -25.59 17.75
N ALA A 333 3.30 -24.39 17.28
CA ALA A 333 2.34 -23.29 17.10
C ALA A 333 1.52 -23.40 15.83
N VAL A 334 1.92 -24.25 14.90
CA VAL A 334 1.27 -24.45 13.61
C VAL A 334 0.90 -25.92 13.45
N THR A 335 -0.33 -26.20 13.01
CA THR A 335 -0.76 -27.56 12.69
C THR A 335 -1.28 -27.66 11.26
N THR A 336 -1.46 -28.87 10.77
CA THR A 336 -2.09 -29.13 9.47
C THR A 336 -3.40 -29.87 9.65
N VAL A 337 -4.45 -29.46 8.94
CA VAL A 337 -5.75 -30.15 8.93
C VAL A 337 -5.88 -30.95 7.65
N ALA A 338 -5.94 -32.27 7.79
CA ALA A 338 -6.06 -33.18 6.65
C ALA A 338 -7.40 -33.06 5.92
N ASP A 339 -7.39 -33.16 4.59
CA ASP A 339 -8.55 -32.97 3.70
C ASP A 339 -9.77 -33.82 4.09
N PHE A 340 -9.57 -35.04 4.61
CA PHE A 340 -10.67 -35.92 4.97
C PHE A 340 -11.51 -35.36 6.12
N THR A 341 -10.91 -34.56 7.00
CA THR A 341 -11.61 -33.86 8.09
C THR A 341 -12.61 -32.87 7.50
N LEU A 342 -12.28 -32.22 6.38
CA LEU A 342 -13.08 -31.15 5.78
C LEU A 342 -14.07 -31.63 4.70
N LYS A 343 -14.12 -32.93 4.42
CA LYS A 343 -14.90 -33.53 3.31
C LYS A 343 -16.41 -33.24 3.34
N GLY A 344 -16.96 -32.84 4.49
CA GLY A 344 -18.36 -32.46 4.66
C GLY A 344 -18.65 -30.96 4.57
N ALA A 345 -17.63 -30.11 4.49
CA ALA A 345 -17.80 -28.66 4.45
C ALA A 345 -18.39 -28.23 3.10
N THR A 346 -19.51 -27.52 3.12
CA THR A 346 -20.16 -27.00 1.91
C THR A 346 -19.80 -25.54 1.62
N SER A 347 -19.07 -24.90 2.54
CA SER A 347 -18.59 -23.52 2.41
C SER A 347 -17.25 -23.33 3.12
N LEU A 348 -16.52 -22.25 2.79
CA LEU A 348 -15.25 -21.92 3.43
C LEU A 348 -15.44 -21.69 4.94
N TYR A 349 -16.54 -21.04 5.32
CA TYR A 349 -16.90 -20.86 6.72
C TYR A 349 -17.10 -22.19 7.45
N ASP A 350 -17.77 -23.18 6.84
CA ASP A 350 -17.99 -24.49 7.47
C ASP A 350 -16.68 -25.29 7.61
N ALA A 351 -15.76 -25.14 6.65
CA ALA A 351 -14.43 -25.71 6.74
C ALA A 351 -13.64 -25.04 7.87
N LEU A 352 -13.62 -23.70 7.89
CA LEU A 352 -12.89 -22.91 8.86
C LEU A 352 -13.41 -23.13 10.29
N GLN A 353 -14.70 -23.37 10.48
CA GLN A 353 -15.25 -23.73 11.81
C GLN A 353 -14.70 -25.04 12.35
N GLN A 354 -14.39 -26.01 11.48
CA GLN A 354 -13.74 -27.27 11.87
C GLN A 354 -12.26 -27.06 12.15
N VAL A 355 -11.59 -26.20 11.36
CA VAL A 355 -10.20 -25.81 11.56
C VAL A 355 -10.01 -25.06 12.90
N ALA A 356 -10.93 -24.15 13.24
CA ALA A 356 -10.89 -23.42 14.51
C ALA A 356 -10.99 -24.33 15.75
N GLN A 357 -11.49 -25.56 15.60
CA GLN A 357 -11.51 -26.52 16.73
C GLN A 357 -10.11 -27.05 17.09
N VAL A 358 -9.12 -26.93 16.19
CA VAL A 358 -7.77 -27.47 16.41
C VAL A 358 -6.74 -26.40 16.79
N THR A 359 -7.07 -25.12 16.68
CA THR A 359 -6.24 -23.97 17.07
C THR A 359 -6.42 -23.64 18.55
N ILE A 360 -6.14 -24.62 19.40
CA ILE A 360 -6.30 -24.51 20.86
C ILE A 360 -4.95 -24.66 21.57
N ASP A 361 -4.92 -24.22 22.83
CA ASP A 361 -3.75 -24.29 23.70
C ASP A 361 -2.50 -23.64 23.07
N LYS A 362 -1.54 -24.46 22.62
CA LYS A 362 -0.27 -24.02 22.03
C LYS A 362 -0.34 -23.86 20.52
N VAL A 363 -1.39 -24.34 19.87
CA VAL A 363 -1.59 -24.24 18.42
C VAL A 363 -2.33 -22.95 18.14
N HIS A 364 -1.67 -22.04 17.44
CA HIS A 364 -2.22 -20.72 17.12
C HIS A 364 -2.57 -20.58 15.63
N ALA A 365 -1.94 -21.39 14.76
CA ALA A 365 -2.26 -21.43 13.34
C ALA A 365 -2.57 -22.84 12.85
N ALA A 366 -3.36 -22.91 11.79
CA ALA A 366 -3.65 -24.16 11.08
C ALA A 366 -3.61 -23.96 9.57
N VAL A 367 -2.95 -24.88 8.88
CA VAL A 367 -2.86 -24.94 7.41
C VAL A 367 -3.80 -26.02 6.89
N PHE A 368 -4.59 -25.71 5.86
CA PHE A 368 -5.57 -26.65 5.31
C PHE A 368 -5.91 -26.37 3.85
N HIS A 369 -6.43 -27.37 3.14
CA HIS A 369 -6.99 -27.17 1.81
C HIS A 369 -8.49 -26.90 1.87
N TYR A 370 -8.96 -26.02 0.99
CA TYR A 370 -10.37 -25.91 0.67
C TYR A 370 -10.55 -25.53 -0.80
N GLY A 371 -11.33 -26.32 -1.53
CA GLY A 371 -11.48 -26.12 -2.98
C GLY A 371 -10.19 -26.45 -3.74
N GLN A 372 -9.63 -25.47 -4.45
CA GLN A 372 -8.38 -25.61 -5.23
C GLN A 372 -7.21 -24.83 -4.60
N ASP A 373 -7.41 -24.33 -3.39
CA ASP A 373 -6.49 -23.41 -2.72
C ASP A 373 -6.09 -23.94 -1.35
N THR A 374 -4.97 -23.42 -0.86
CA THR A 374 -4.45 -23.68 0.48
C THR A 374 -4.73 -22.45 1.36
N TYR A 375 -5.05 -22.67 2.62
CA TYR A 375 -5.39 -21.61 3.55
C TYR A 375 -4.55 -21.72 4.82
N VAL A 376 -4.16 -20.57 5.35
CA VAL A 376 -3.51 -20.44 6.66
C VAL A 376 -4.43 -19.61 7.54
N TYR A 377 -4.95 -20.22 8.59
CA TYR A 377 -5.78 -19.56 9.60
C TYR A 377 -4.97 -19.35 10.88
N TYR A 378 -5.12 -18.19 11.51
CA TYR A 378 -4.47 -17.83 12.77
C TYR A 378 -5.51 -17.31 13.79
N ASP A 379 -5.70 -18.02 14.90
CA ASP A 379 -6.55 -17.62 16.04
C ASP A 379 -5.74 -16.74 16.99
N ILE A 380 -6.03 -15.43 16.98
CA ILE A 380 -5.33 -14.50 17.85
C ILE A 380 -5.75 -14.73 19.31
N GLY A 381 -4.75 -14.86 20.18
CA GLY A 381 -4.96 -15.03 21.63
C GLY A 381 -5.17 -16.48 22.07
N GLY A 382 -5.25 -17.44 21.13
CA GLY A 382 -5.30 -18.88 21.39
C GLY A 382 -6.52 -19.34 22.20
N GLY A 383 -6.80 -20.65 22.13
CA GLY A 383 -7.72 -21.30 23.06
C GLY A 383 -9.21 -20.98 22.84
N SER A 384 -9.59 -20.54 21.64
CA SER A 384 -11.00 -20.49 21.25
C SER A 384 -11.33 -21.52 20.18
N THR A 385 -12.61 -21.88 20.12
CA THR A 385 -13.15 -22.82 19.14
C THR A 385 -14.05 -22.10 18.13
N GLU A 386 -13.96 -20.78 18.04
CA GLU A 386 -14.87 -19.96 17.24
C GLU A 386 -14.07 -18.92 16.45
N ILE A 387 -14.47 -18.68 15.21
CA ILE A 387 -13.88 -17.65 14.36
C ILE A 387 -14.30 -16.26 14.87
N LYS A 388 -13.35 -15.36 15.06
CA LYS A 388 -13.54 -13.99 15.55
C LYS A 388 -13.01 -12.97 14.55
N SER A 389 -13.42 -11.71 14.74
CA SER A 389 -12.87 -10.59 13.98
C SER A 389 -11.40 -10.27 14.28
N ALA A 390 -10.86 -10.87 15.33
CA ALA A 390 -9.47 -10.69 15.72
C ALA A 390 -8.55 -11.72 15.03
N ASP A 391 -9.11 -12.73 14.36
CA ASP A 391 -8.34 -13.76 13.70
C ASP A 391 -7.80 -13.27 12.35
N SER A 392 -6.95 -14.10 11.74
CA SER A 392 -6.45 -13.87 10.38
C SER A 392 -6.68 -15.07 9.49
N LEU A 393 -6.91 -14.80 8.21
CA LEU A 393 -7.03 -15.81 7.18
C LEU A 393 -6.24 -15.37 5.94
N ILE A 394 -5.35 -16.26 5.49
CA ILE A 394 -4.61 -16.09 4.25
C ILE A 394 -5.02 -17.22 3.30
N GLN A 395 -5.36 -16.87 2.07
CA GLN A 395 -5.50 -17.77 0.94
C GLN A 395 -4.20 -17.78 0.15
N LEU A 396 -3.62 -18.96 -0.04
CA LEU A 396 -2.52 -19.22 -0.96
C LEU A 396 -3.14 -19.86 -2.20
N VAL A 397 -3.07 -19.16 -3.34
CA VAL A 397 -3.67 -19.65 -4.58
C VAL A 397 -2.99 -20.96 -4.99
N GLY A 398 -3.80 -21.98 -5.24
CA GLY A 398 -3.34 -23.33 -5.57
C GLY A 398 -3.15 -24.26 -4.36
N VAL A 399 -2.97 -25.55 -4.66
CA VAL A 399 -2.75 -26.62 -3.68
C VAL A 399 -1.25 -26.73 -3.41
N HIS A 400 -0.85 -26.46 -2.17
CA HIS A 400 0.52 -26.53 -1.67
C HIS A 400 0.67 -27.73 -0.73
N ASP A 401 1.89 -28.22 -0.49
CA ASP A 401 2.06 -29.23 0.55
C ASP A 401 1.82 -28.59 1.93
N LEU A 402 0.90 -29.15 2.72
CA LEU A 402 0.51 -28.58 4.01
C LEU A 402 1.68 -28.51 5.00
N GLN A 403 2.61 -29.47 4.96
CA GLN A 403 3.75 -29.49 5.86
C GLN A 403 4.81 -28.47 5.43
N ASP A 404 5.06 -28.34 4.13
CA ASP A 404 5.97 -27.33 3.60
C ASP A 404 5.48 -25.92 4.00
N VAL A 405 4.18 -25.64 3.80
CA VAL A 405 3.58 -24.36 4.23
C VAL A 405 3.68 -24.19 5.76
N ALA A 406 3.29 -25.19 6.55
CA ALA A 406 3.33 -25.09 8.01
C ALA A 406 4.75 -24.83 8.55
N SER A 407 5.78 -25.36 7.89
CA SER A 407 7.18 -25.17 8.27
C SER A 407 7.72 -23.76 8.00
N ASN A 408 6.99 -22.94 7.24
CA ASN A 408 7.35 -21.55 6.91
C ASN A 408 6.37 -20.53 7.48
N VAL A 409 5.50 -20.94 8.41
CA VAL A 409 4.58 -20.06 9.14
C VAL A 409 5.11 -19.82 10.55
N ALA A 410 5.29 -18.56 10.93
CA ALA A 410 5.57 -18.14 12.29
C ALA A 410 4.28 -17.67 12.99
N ALA A 411 3.89 -18.39 14.04
CA ALA A 411 2.65 -18.15 14.80
C ALA A 411 2.81 -18.29 16.33
N GLY A 412 4.04 -18.49 16.83
CA GLY A 412 4.30 -18.68 18.25
C GLY A 412 4.17 -17.38 19.05
N GLU A 413 3.64 -17.46 20.27
CA GLU A 413 3.52 -16.30 21.17
C GLU A 413 4.85 -15.55 21.31
N HIS A 414 4.80 -14.23 21.12
CA HIS A 414 5.86 -13.31 21.51
C HIS A 414 5.97 -13.39 23.04
N GLY A 415 7.10 -13.89 23.56
CA GLY A 415 7.30 -13.97 24.99
C GLY A 415 7.08 -12.60 25.62
N VAL A 416 6.29 -12.52 26.70
CA VAL A 416 6.20 -11.32 27.52
C VAL A 416 7.53 -11.20 28.27
N GLY A 417 8.56 -10.76 27.56
CA GLY A 417 9.81 -10.32 28.14
C GLY A 417 9.53 -9.02 28.87
N SER A 418 9.54 -9.09 30.20
CA SER A 418 9.75 -7.91 31.04
C SER A 418 11.02 -7.21 30.53
N TRP A 419 10.84 -6.09 29.83
CA TRP A 419 11.91 -5.13 29.60
C TRP A 419 12.35 -4.62 30.97
N GLY A 420 13.48 -5.13 31.45
CA GLY A 420 14.19 -4.64 32.62
C GLY A 420 15.19 -3.57 32.23
#